data_AF-A0A5S9XAE7-F1
#
_entry.id   AF-A0A5S9XAE7-F1
#
_cell.length_a   1.000
_cell.length_b   1.000
_cell.length_c   1.000
_cell.angle_alpha   90.00
_cell.angle_beta   90.00
_cell.angle_gamma   90.00
#
_symmetry.space_group_name_H-M   'P 1'
#
loop_
_entity.id
_entity.type
_entity.pdbx_description
1 polymer ?
#
loop_
_entity_poly.entity_id
_entity_poly.type
_entity_poly.pdbx_seq_one_letter_code
_entity_poly.pdbx_strand_id
1 'polypeptide(L)'
;MDCYSHTWREAPSMHVARLSHSVCVHDGKIYVTGGCKNLDSTNWMEVFDTQTQTWEFLQIPSEEIFGGSKYRSVEYEGTVYVKSEAKDVTY
;
A
#
# COMPACT_ATOMS: atom_id res chain seq x y z
N MET A 1 1.86 4.85 -17.10
CA MET A 1 1.80 4.57 -18.54
C MET A 1 0.46 5.05 -19.04
N ASP A 2 0.44 5.97 -19.99
CA ASP A 2 -0.74 6.11 -20.83
C ASP A 2 -0.57 5.13 -22.00
N CYS A 3 -1.41 4.10 -22.06
CA CYS A 3 -1.31 3.07 -23.10
C CYS A 3 -1.73 3.59 -24.47
N TYR A 4 -2.47 4.71 -24.53
CA TYR A 4 -2.88 5.30 -25.80
C TYR A 4 -1.73 6.10 -26.44
N SER A 5 -1.14 7.04 -25.71
CA SER A 5 -0.01 7.85 -26.21
C SER A 5 1.36 7.17 -26.07
N HIS A 6 1.43 5.99 -25.43
CA HIS A 6 2.68 5.27 -25.15
C HIS A 6 3.68 6.10 -24.33
N THR A 7 3.18 6.99 -23.47
CA THR A 7 4.02 7.86 -22.65
C THR A 7 4.03 7.45 -21.18
N TRP A 8 5.12 7.81 -20.51
CA TRP A 8 5.29 7.69 -19.07
C TRP A 8 5.38 9.09 -18.48
N ARG A 9 4.72 9.28 -17.35
CA ARG A 9 4.85 10.49 -16.52
C ARG A 9 5.34 10.06 -15.16
N GLU A 10 6.23 10.86 -14.59
CA GLU A 10 6.66 10.69 -13.22
C GLU A 10 5.49 10.99 -12.28
N ALA A 11 5.29 10.13 -11.28
CA ALA A 11 4.33 10.36 -10.21
C ALA A 11 5.05 11.00 -9.02
N PRO A 12 4.34 11.71 -8.14
CA PRO A 12 4.91 12.18 -6.88
C PRO A 12 5.58 11.05 -6.12
N SER A 13 6.72 11.35 -5.50
CA SER A 13 7.46 10.37 -4.69
C SER A 13 6.64 9.94 -3.47
N MET A 14 6.73 8.64 -3.13
CA MET A 14 6.27 8.14 -1.83
C MET A 14 7.10 8.78 -0.70
N HIS A 15 6.57 8.79 0.51
CA HIS A 15 7.24 9.30 1.70
C HIS A 15 8.38 8.38 2.16
N VAL A 16 8.27 7.08 1.89
CA VAL A 16 9.25 6.10 2.34
C VAL A 16 9.69 5.18 1.22
N ALA A 17 11.01 4.96 1.14
CA ALA A 17 11.60 3.98 0.24
C ALA A 17 11.24 2.56 0.67
N ARG A 18 10.99 1.74 -0.33
CA ARG A 18 10.20 0.54 -0.18
C ARG A 18 10.87 -0.56 -1.04
N LEU A 19 11.13 -1.76 -0.48
CA LEU A 19 11.40 -3.04 -1.20
C LEU A 19 10.39 -4.17 -0.86
N SER A 20 9.93 -4.97 -1.85
CA SER A 20 9.01 -6.11 -1.66
C SER A 20 7.62 -5.80 -1.06
N HIS A 21 6.93 -4.77 -1.59
CA HIS A 21 5.57 -4.34 -1.16
C HIS A 21 4.49 -5.23 -1.73
N SER A 22 3.30 -5.08 -1.16
CA SER A 22 2.04 -5.36 -1.86
C SER A 22 1.36 -4.07 -2.29
N VAL A 23 0.63 -4.15 -3.41
CA VAL A 23 -0.13 -3.04 -3.97
C VAL A 23 -1.54 -3.50 -4.34
N CYS A 24 -2.54 -2.69 -4.03
CA CYS A 24 -3.90 -2.87 -4.56
C CYS A 24 -4.52 -1.53 -4.97
N VAL A 25 -5.51 -1.59 -5.86
CA VAL A 25 -6.25 -0.40 -6.33
C VAL A 25 -7.69 -0.55 -5.87
N HIS A 26 -8.22 0.50 -5.24
CA HIS A 26 -9.60 0.55 -4.80
C HIS A 26 -10.09 2.01 -4.84
N ASP A 27 -11.29 2.23 -5.37
CA ASP A 27 -11.97 3.54 -5.43
C ASP A 27 -11.09 4.71 -5.93
N GLY A 28 -10.34 4.48 -7.02
CA GLY A 28 -9.45 5.51 -7.58
C GLY A 28 -8.21 5.82 -6.73
N LYS A 29 -7.92 5.01 -5.72
CA LYS A 29 -6.73 5.10 -4.87
C LYS A 29 -5.84 3.88 -5.01
N ILE A 30 -4.54 4.08 -4.86
CA ILE A 30 -3.53 3.01 -4.89
C ILE A 30 -3.00 2.85 -3.48
N TYR A 31 -3.14 1.65 -2.92
CA TYR A 31 -2.70 1.31 -1.57
C TYR A 31 -1.42 0.50 -1.67
N VAL A 32 -0.38 0.93 -0.96
CA VAL A 32 0.95 0.29 -0.94
C VAL A 32 1.29 -0.10 0.49
N THR A 33 1.48 -1.39 0.74
CA THR A 33 1.69 -1.94 2.09
C THR A 33 3.01 -2.67 2.22
N GLY A 34 3.64 -2.56 3.39
CA GLY A 34 4.81 -3.37 3.74
C GLY A 34 6.12 -2.83 3.18
N GLY A 35 7.16 -3.66 3.26
CA GLY A 35 8.40 -3.48 2.51
C GLY A 35 9.25 -2.26 2.86
N CYS A 36 9.08 -1.68 4.05
CA CYS A 36 9.91 -0.60 4.58
C CYS A 36 10.96 -1.17 5.55
N LYS A 37 12.15 -0.53 5.61
CA LYS A 37 13.25 -0.93 6.52
C LYS A 37 12.86 -0.84 8.00
N ASN A 38 12.07 0.17 8.38
CA ASN A 38 11.63 0.44 9.75
C ASN A 38 10.10 0.46 9.79
N LEU A 39 9.47 -0.64 9.40
CA LEU A 39 8.01 -0.72 9.31
C LEU A 39 7.37 -0.62 10.71
N ASP A 40 6.47 0.34 10.89
CA ASP A 40 5.71 0.57 12.12
C ASP A 40 4.26 1.02 11.80
N SER A 41 3.46 1.28 12.83
CA SER A 41 2.06 1.71 12.69
C SER A 41 1.86 3.02 11.94
N THR A 42 2.90 3.84 11.79
CA THR A 42 2.82 5.12 11.12
C THR A 42 3.18 5.06 9.64
N ASN A 43 3.98 4.07 9.22
CA ASN A 43 4.52 4.01 7.86
C ASN A 43 4.25 2.69 7.13
N TRP A 44 3.53 1.74 7.75
CA TRP A 44 3.30 0.43 7.16
C TRP A 44 2.50 0.48 5.83
N MET A 45 1.61 1.46 5.67
CA MET A 45 0.82 1.66 4.45
C MET A 45 0.79 3.12 4.01
N GLU A 46 0.94 3.32 2.71
CA GLU A 46 0.72 4.60 2.04
C GLU A 46 -0.39 4.46 0.99
N VAL A 47 -1.19 5.50 0.84
CA VAL A 47 -2.27 5.58 -0.13
C VAL A 47 -2.02 6.74 -1.07
N PHE A 48 -2.02 6.47 -2.37
CA PHE A 48 -1.97 7.48 -3.41
C PHE A 48 -3.38 7.77 -3.90
N ASP A 49 -3.82 9.01 -3.74
CA ASP A 49 -5.05 9.51 -4.33
C ASP A 49 -4.76 10.01 -5.74
N THR A 50 -5.38 9.37 -6.74
CA THR A 50 -5.12 9.69 -8.16
C THR A 50 -5.73 11.02 -8.58
N GLN A 51 -6.72 11.55 -7.85
CA GLN A 51 -7.36 12.83 -8.14
C GLN A 51 -6.52 13.99 -7.62
N THR A 52 -6.05 13.90 -6.38
CA THR A 52 -5.22 14.95 -5.75
C THR A 52 -3.74 14.80 -6.09
N GLN A 53 -3.31 13.64 -6.60
CA GLN A 53 -1.90 13.30 -6.82
C GLN A 53 -1.09 13.44 -5.51
N THR A 54 -1.65 12.98 -4.40
CA THR A 54 -0.98 13.03 -3.09
C THR A 54 -0.85 11.65 -2.49
N TRP A 55 0.24 11.47 -1.74
CA TRP A 55 0.45 10.31 -0.89
C TRP A 55 0.06 10.65 0.54
N GLU A 56 -0.58 9.72 1.25
CA GLU A 56 -0.90 9.85 2.66
C GLU A 56 -0.61 8.53 3.38
N PHE A 57 -0.12 8.60 4.62
CA PHE A 57 0.00 7.43 5.46
C PHE A 57 -1.37 7.00 5.97
N LEU A 58 -1.67 5.71 5.88
CA LEU A 58 -2.88 5.17 6.48
C LEU A 58 -2.53 4.51 7.81
N GLN A 59 -3.04 5.06 8.91
CA GLN A 59 -2.86 4.48 10.24
C GLN A 59 -3.99 3.49 10.52
N ILE A 60 -3.66 2.28 10.97
CA ILE A 60 -4.66 1.35 11.54
C ILE A 60 -4.52 1.37 13.06
N PRO A 61 -5.62 1.21 13.81
CA PRO A 61 -5.57 1.15 15.26
C PRO A 61 -4.88 -0.10 15.86
N SER A 62 -4.59 -1.16 15.09
CA SER A 62 -4.12 -2.44 15.65
C SER A 62 -2.61 -2.68 15.44
N GLU A 63 -1.88 -2.84 16.55
CA GLU A 63 -0.43 -3.11 16.59
C GLU A 63 0.00 -4.48 16.01
N GLU A 64 -0.94 -5.36 15.68
CA GLU A 64 -0.64 -6.78 15.44
C GLU A 64 -0.06 -7.09 14.04
N ILE A 65 -0.03 -6.13 13.12
CA ILE A 65 0.26 -6.33 11.69
C ILE A 65 1.76 -6.22 11.35
N PHE A 66 2.60 -5.62 12.21
CA PHE A 66 3.99 -5.27 11.87
C PHE A 66 5.01 -6.43 11.96
N GLY A 67 4.55 -7.65 12.22
CA GLY A 67 5.42 -8.82 12.44
C GLY A 67 5.76 -9.64 11.19
N GLY A 68 5.46 -9.17 9.98
CA GLY A 68 5.56 -9.98 8.76
C GLY A 68 6.56 -9.48 7.72
N SER A 69 7.34 -10.39 7.15
CA SER A 69 8.31 -10.07 6.09
C SER A 69 7.66 -9.99 4.69
N LYS A 70 6.39 -10.39 4.54
CA LYS A 70 5.64 -10.39 3.29
C LYS A 70 4.17 -10.09 3.54
N TYR A 71 3.63 -9.15 2.78
CA TYR A 71 2.23 -8.76 2.81
C TYR A 71 1.60 -9.09 1.46
N ARG A 72 0.32 -9.47 1.46
CA ARG A 72 -0.50 -9.63 0.27
C ARG A 72 -1.79 -8.85 0.50
N SER A 73 -2.09 -7.93 -0.41
CA SER A 73 -3.31 -7.13 -0.40
C SER A 73 -4.24 -7.57 -1.52
N VAL A 74 -5.53 -7.69 -1.21
CA VAL A 74 -6.60 -8.05 -2.16
C VAL A 74 -7.80 -7.17 -1.85
N GLU A 75 -8.46 -6.65 -2.89
CA GLU A 75 -9.75 -6.02 -2.75
C GLU A 75 -10.85 -7.07 -2.93
N TYR A 76 -11.83 -7.10 -2.01
CA TYR A 76 -13.01 -7.95 -2.10
C TYR A 76 -14.20 -7.21 -1.50
N GLU A 77 -15.29 -7.11 -2.27
CA GLU A 77 -16.54 -6.43 -1.87
C GLU A 77 -16.34 -5.00 -1.33
N GLY A 78 -15.42 -4.24 -1.92
CA GLY A 78 -15.14 -2.86 -1.53
C GLY A 78 -14.30 -2.72 -0.26
N THR A 79 -13.79 -3.83 0.28
CA THR A 79 -12.88 -3.84 1.41
C THR A 79 -11.49 -4.29 0.93
N VAL A 80 -10.46 -3.53 1.31
CA VAL A 80 -9.06 -3.89 1.07
C VAL A 80 -8.60 -4.79 2.20
N TYR A 81 -8.38 -6.07 1.88
CA TYR A 81 -7.84 -7.06 2.80
C TYR A 81 -6.32 -7.12 2.71
N VAL A 82 -5.62 -7.13 3.84
CA VAL A 82 -4.17 -7.26 3.90
C VAL A 82 -3.79 -8.45 4.79
N LYS A 83 -3.20 -9.48 4.18
CA LYS A 83 -2.68 -10.66 4.89
C LYS A 83 -1.16 -10.63 4.96
N SER A 84 -0.60 -10.91 6.13
CA SER A 84 0.82 -11.19 6.30
C SER A 84 1.09 -12.68 6.10
N GLU A 85 2.13 -13.08 5.35
CA GLU A 85 2.47 -14.51 5.22
C GLU A 85 3.14 -15.07 6.49
N ALA A 86 3.62 -14.22 7.40
CA ALA A 86 4.30 -14.65 8.62
C ALA A 86 3.33 -14.97 9.78
N LYS A 87 2.07 -14.52 9.70
CA LYS A 87 1.03 -14.77 10.69
C LYS A 87 -0.28 -15.03 9.98
N ASP A 88 -0.96 -16.12 10.34
CA ASP A 88 -2.21 -16.55 9.72
C ASP A 88 -3.39 -15.65 10.14
N VAL A 89 -3.30 -14.35 9.82
CA VAL A 89 -4.30 -13.34 10.18
C VAL A 89 -4.69 -12.55 8.94
N THR A 90 -6.00 -12.42 8.74
CA THR A 90 -6.63 -11.75 7.59
C THR A 90 -7.46 -10.59 8.15
N TYR A 91 -7.20 -9.37 7.67
CA TYR A 91 -7.91 -8.14 8.07
C TYR A 91 -8.40 -7.42 6.83
#